data_AF-A0A954GQV7-F1
#
_entry.id   AF-A0A954GQV7-F1
#
_cell.length_a   1.000
_cell.length_b   1.000
_cell.length_c   1.000
_cell.angle_alpha   90.00
_cell.angle_beta   90.00
_cell.angle_gamma   90.00
#
_symmetry.space_group_name_H-M   'P 1'
#
loop_
_entity.id
_entity.type
_entity.pdbx_description
1 polymer ?
#
loop_
_entity_poly.entity_id
_entity_poly.type
_entity_poly.pdbx_seq_one_letter_code
_entity_poly.pdbx_strand_id
1 'polypeptide(L)'
;MTLTRISKVLAVFLAVGSIAFVGFAIATTFGEPDKLRVLDDPLFNGYAISKQVGGTQWEAKRGIDGSSVGTSENVLDVIVRVLSEVDQTNKQQVQLHQQQQTEMQAKVEELTALSAIDEAALKAFEDKNRAYLAEVSAEEAKTSSDVIAATAKSQQLELELARRRGDVFRLKQQVEELKTDIFRLQQIETQLENLQQQLNGDLQRATDRNEQLKDRLGS
;
A
#
# COMPACT_ATOMS: atom_id res chain seq x y z
N MET A 1 -50.72 -22.61 -17.11
CA MET A 1 -51.01 -23.91 -17.72
C MET A 1 -52.15 -24.55 -16.93
N THR A 2 -53.33 -24.60 -17.52
CA THR A 2 -54.60 -24.96 -16.87
C THR A 2 -54.69 -26.49 -16.68
N LEU A 3 -54.51 -26.94 -15.43
CA LEU A 3 -54.70 -28.35 -15.06
C LEU A 3 -56.17 -28.74 -15.32
N THR A 4 -56.41 -29.52 -16.37
CA THR A 4 -57.76 -29.92 -16.82
C THR A 4 -58.49 -30.67 -15.71
N ARG A 5 -59.81 -30.49 -15.57
CA ARG A 5 -60.63 -31.04 -14.47
C ARG A 5 -60.43 -32.56 -14.25
N ILE A 6 -60.12 -33.29 -15.32
CA ILE A 6 -59.80 -34.73 -15.30
C ILE A 6 -58.52 -35.01 -14.49
N SER A 7 -57.49 -34.17 -14.61
CA SER A 7 -56.25 -34.30 -13.85
C SER A 7 -56.42 -34.03 -12.35
N LYS A 8 -57.37 -33.15 -11.96
CA LYS A 8 -57.70 -32.93 -10.54
C LYS A 8 -58.47 -34.11 -9.94
N VAL A 9 -59.45 -34.66 -10.66
CA VAL A 9 -60.19 -35.85 -10.21
C VAL A 9 -59.26 -37.06 -10.12
N LEU A 10 -58.35 -37.22 -11.08
CA LEU A 10 -57.34 -38.27 -11.06
C LEU A 10 -56.38 -38.11 -9.87
N ALA A 11 -55.92 -36.89 -9.57
CA ALA A 11 -55.04 -36.64 -8.42
C ALA A 11 -55.74 -36.91 -7.06
N VAL A 12 -57.03 -36.58 -6.94
CA VAL A 12 -57.82 -36.91 -5.74
C VAL A 12 -58.04 -38.43 -5.63
N PHE A 13 -58.34 -39.11 -6.73
CA PHE A 13 -58.43 -40.58 -6.73
C PHE A 13 -57.09 -41.25 -6.42
N LEU A 14 -55.97 -40.69 -6.90
CA LEU A 14 -54.63 -41.18 -6.57
C LEU A 14 -54.27 -40.94 -5.10
N ALA A 15 -54.64 -39.79 -4.54
CA ALA A 15 -54.40 -39.48 -3.13
C ALA A 15 -55.26 -40.36 -2.21
N VAL A 16 -56.55 -40.52 -2.52
CA VAL A 16 -57.46 -41.38 -1.75
C VAL A 16 -57.09 -42.86 -1.92
N GLY A 17 -56.71 -43.28 -3.12
CA GLY A 17 -56.19 -44.61 -3.40
C GLY A 17 -54.87 -44.89 -2.68
N SER A 18 -53.96 -43.92 -2.59
CA SER A 18 -52.72 -44.02 -1.83
C SER A 18 -52.96 -44.10 -0.33
N ILE A 19 -53.93 -43.34 0.22
CA ILE A 19 -54.28 -43.42 1.64
C ILE A 19 -54.95 -44.77 1.97
N ALA A 20 -55.79 -45.29 1.07
CA ALA A 20 -56.38 -46.62 1.21
C ALA A 20 -55.34 -47.75 1.08
N PHE A 21 -54.33 -47.60 0.20
CA PHE A 21 -53.23 -48.54 0.07
C PHE A 21 -52.26 -48.47 1.25
N VAL A 22 -52.03 -47.30 1.86
CA VAL A 22 -51.27 -47.19 3.11
C VAL A 22 -52.06 -47.81 4.27
N GLY A 23 -53.38 -47.59 4.36
CA GLY A 23 -54.24 -48.22 5.36
C GLY A 23 -54.31 -49.75 5.23
N PHE A 24 -54.35 -50.28 4.00
CA PHE A 24 -54.36 -51.73 3.74
C PHE A 24 -52.96 -52.36 3.82
N ALA A 25 -51.89 -51.63 3.48
CA ALA A 25 -50.52 -52.07 3.74
C ALA A 25 -50.28 -52.16 5.25
N ILE A 26 -50.77 -51.21 6.05
CA ILE A 26 -50.74 -51.29 7.52
C ILE A 26 -51.61 -52.46 8.02
N ALA A 27 -52.74 -52.79 7.40
CA ALA A 27 -53.55 -53.93 7.84
C ALA A 27 -52.95 -55.30 7.48
N THR A 28 -52.19 -55.41 6.38
CA THR A 28 -51.67 -56.69 5.86
C THR A 28 -50.21 -56.97 6.20
N THR A 29 -49.42 -55.95 6.58
CA THR A 29 -48.07 -56.14 7.15
C THR A 29 -48.04 -56.21 8.68
N PHE A 30 -49.16 -55.98 9.37
CA PHE A 30 -49.26 -56.04 10.84
C PHE A 30 -50.08 -57.23 11.37
N GLY A 31 -50.11 -58.35 10.64
CA GLY A 31 -50.45 -59.66 11.20
C GLY A 31 -49.20 -60.33 11.78
N GLU A 32 -48.72 -59.83 12.93
CA GLU A 32 -47.68 -60.29 13.88
C GLU A 32 -46.66 -61.37 13.42
N PRO A 33 -45.32 -61.18 13.56
CA PRO A 33 -44.64 -60.61 14.74
C PRO A 33 -43.41 -59.77 14.38
N ASP A 34 -43.56 -58.44 14.29
CA ASP A 34 -42.53 -57.53 14.82
C ASP A 34 -43.11 -56.11 14.94
N LYS A 35 -43.87 -55.86 16.01
CA LYS A 35 -44.44 -54.53 16.31
C LYS A 35 -43.38 -53.50 16.69
N LEU A 36 -42.10 -53.87 16.62
CA LEU A 36 -40.95 -53.09 17.08
C LEU A 36 -40.07 -52.60 15.92
N ARG A 37 -40.34 -52.96 14.65
CA ARG A 37 -39.53 -52.50 13.50
C ARG A 37 -39.56 -50.98 13.27
N VAL A 38 -40.54 -50.28 13.83
CA VAL A 38 -40.59 -48.81 13.84
C VAL A 38 -39.55 -48.22 14.79
N LEU A 39 -39.09 -48.99 15.79
CA LEU A 39 -38.04 -48.59 16.74
C LEU A 39 -36.64 -48.66 16.13
N ASP A 40 -36.49 -49.30 14.97
CA ASP A 40 -35.24 -49.32 14.20
C ASP A 40 -35.05 -48.06 13.33
N ASP A 41 -36.04 -47.15 13.32
CA ASP A 41 -35.92 -45.87 12.62
C ASP A 41 -34.89 -44.97 13.34
N PRO A 42 -33.96 -44.32 12.61
CA PRO A 42 -32.98 -43.39 13.18
C PRO A 42 -33.55 -42.34 14.15
N LEU A 43 -34.83 -42.00 14.02
CA LEU A 43 -35.55 -41.10 14.92
C LEU A 43 -35.67 -41.62 16.37
N PHE A 44 -35.59 -42.93 16.60
CA PHE A 44 -35.68 -43.56 17.92
C PHE A 44 -34.35 -44.04 18.50
N ASN A 45 -33.22 -43.85 17.79
CA ASN A 45 -31.88 -44.29 18.24
C ASN A 45 -31.45 -43.75 19.63
N GLY A 46 -32.10 -42.70 20.12
CA GLY A 46 -31.89 -42.12 21.45
C GLY A 46 -32.92 -42.54 22.51
N TYR A 47 -33.83 -43.47 22.23
CA TYR A 47 -34.94 -43.85 23.10
C TYR A 47 -35.09 -45.37 23.23
N ALA A 48 -35.26 -45.85 24.46
CA ALA A 48 -35.54 -47.25 24.77
C ALA A 48 -37.02 -47.43 25.10
N ILE A 49 -37.77 -48.10 24.22
CA ILE A 49 -39.19 -48.42 24.45
C ILE A 49 -39.29 -49.86 24.92
N SER A 50 -39.85 -50.06 26.12
CA SER A 50 -39.95 -51.38 26.74
C SER A 50 -41.27 -51.55 27.49
N LYS A 51 -41.71 -52.80 27.66
CA LYS A 51 -42.88 -53.14 28.46
C LYS A 51 -42.47 -53.30 29.92
N GLN A 52 -43.25 -52.72 30.83
CA GLN A 52 -42.95 -52.79 32.27
C GLN A 52 -43.03 -54.24 32.78
N VAL A 53 -42.01 -54.67 33.53
CA VAL A 53 -41.91 -56.04 34.05
C VAL A 53 -43.04 -56.30 35.05
N GLY A 54 -43.98 -57.18 34.68
CA GLY A 54 -45.16 -57.53 35.50
C GLY A 54 -46.43 -56.70 35.24
N GLY A 55 -46.44 -55.79 34.25
CA GLY A 55 -47.59 -54.93 33.90
C GLY A 55 -48.01 -55.01 32.43
N THR A 56 -49.13 -54.36 32.09
CA THR A 56 -49.64 -54.22 30.70
C THR A 56 -49.16 -52.94 30.01
N GLN A 57 -48.43 -52.07 30.72
CA GLN A 57 -48.04 -50.74 30.24
C GLN A 57 -46.67 -50.75 29.54
N TRP A 58 -46.59 -49.96 28.47
CA TRP A 58 -45.38 -49.63 27.74
C TRP A 58 -44.80 -48.32 28.26
N GLU A 59 -43.48 -48.23 28.32
CA GLU A 59 -42.72 -47.07 28.76
C GLU A 59 -41.62 -46.75 27.73
N ALA A 60 -41.48 -45.47 27.39
CA ALA A 60 -40.31 -44.98 26.67
C ALA A 60 -39.38 -44.23 27.62
N LYS A 61 -38.10 -44.57 27.59
CA LYS A 61 -37.04 -43.86 28.32
C LYS A 61 -36.07 -43.23 27.33
N ARG A 62 -35.59 -42.04 27.66
CA ARG A 62 -34.46 -41.45 26.95
C ARG A 62 -33.18 -42.22 27.26
N GLY A 63 -32.38 -42.51 26.24
CA GLY A 63 -31.11 -43.22 26.37
C GLY A 63 -29.98 -42.39 26.99
N ILE A 64 -30.11 -41.07 27.01
CA ILE A 64 -29.09 -40.13 27.51
C ILE A 64 -29.12 -40.03 29.05
N ASP A 65 -30.32 -40.02 29.65
CA ASP A 65 -30.54 -39.74 31.08
C ASP A 65 -31.48 -40.75 31.77
N GLY A 66 -32.06 -41.70 31.03
CA GLY A 66 -32.96 -42.72 31.56
C GLY A 66 -34.34 -42.20 31.98
N SER A 67 -34.65 -40.92 31.70
CA SER A 67 -35.92 -40.31 32.12
C SER A 67 -37.09 -40.78 31.25
N SER A 68 -38.26 -40.93 31.87
CA SER A 68 -39.46 -41.44 31.23
C SER A 68 -40.13 -40.36 30.36
N VAL A 69 -40.29 -40.63 29.07
CA VAL A 69 -41.03 -39.81 28.11
C VAL A 69 -42.55 -40.01 28.27
N GLY A 70 -42.94 -41.11 28.92
CA GLY A 70 -44.29 -41.39 29.36
C GLY A 70 -44.65 -42.88 29.30
N THR A 71 -45.71 -43.23 30.02
CA THR A 71 -46.28 -44.59 30.05
C THR A 71 -47.68 -44.61 29.43
N SER A 72 -48.02 -45.69 28.71
CA SER A 72 -49.38 -45.96 28.22
C SER A 72 -49.60 -47.46 28.08
N GLU A 73 -50.85 -47.92 28.15
CA GLU A 73 -51.23 -49.31 27.83
C GLU A 73 -51.06 -49.61 26.34
N ASN A 74 -51.10 -48.57 25.49
CA ASN A 74 -50.89 -48.67 24.06
C ASN A 74 -49.47 -48.20 23.67
N VAL A 75 -48.70 -49.09 23.03
CA VAL A 75 -47.35 -48.79 22.52
C VAL A 75 -47.35 -47.64 21.51
N LEU A 76 -48.44 -47.47 20.75
CA LEU A 76 -48.56 -46.38 19.77
C LEU A 76 -48.60 -45.01 20.44
N ASP A 77 -49.24 -44.87 21.60
CA ASP A 77 -49.28 -43.59 22.32
C ASP A 77 -47.89 -43.20 22.83
N VAL A 78 -47.11 -44.19 23.27
CA VAL A 78 -45.73 -44.00 23.73
C VAL A 78 -44.84 -43.59 22.56
N ILE A 79 -44.98 -44.24 21.40
CA ILE A 79 -44.26 -43.88 20.17
C ILE A 79 -44.62 -42.45 19.72
N VAL A 80 -45.91 -42.07 19.75
CA VAL A 80 -46.36 -40.72 19.39
C VAL A 80 -45.79 -39.65 20.34
N ARG A 81 -45.67 -39.94 21.65
CA ARG A 81 -45.03 -39.02 22.60
C ARG A 81 -43.54 -38.84 22.33
N VAL A 82 -42.81 -39.92 22.01
CA VAL A 82 -41.40 -39.83 21.61
C VAL A 82 -41.24 -39.03 20.32
N LEU A 83 -42.08 -39.28 19.31
CA LEU A 83 -42.07 -38.51 18.06
C LEU A 83 -42.38 -37.02 18.28
N SER A 84 -43.32 -36.71 19.18
CA SER A 84 -43.64 -35.33 19.58
C SER A 84 -42.44 -34.63 20.23
N GLU A 85 -41.73 -35.31 21.12
CA GLU A 85 -40.54 -34.74 21.76
C GLU A 85 -39.42 -34.51 20.74
N VAL A 86 -39.15 -35.49 19.86
CA VAL A 86 -38.18 -35.35 18.76
C VAL A 86 -38.53 -34.20 17.83
N ASP A 87 -39.79 -34.07 17.42
CA ASP A 87 -40.27 -32.94 16.60
C ASP A 87 -40.08 -31.60 17.31
N GLN A 88 -40.37 -31.54 18.61
CA GLN A 88 -40.20 -30.33 19.41
C GLN A 88 -38.72 -29.95 19.56
N THR A 89 -37.84 -30.91 19.84
CA THR A 89 -36.39 -30.70 19.92
C THR A 89 -35.82 -30.26 18.57
N ASN A 90 -36.23 -30.90 17.48
CA ASN A 90 -35.81 -30.51 16.13
C ASN A 90 -36.26 -29.10 15.78
N LYS A 91 -37.51 -28.73 16.11
CA LYS A 91 -38.00 -27.35 15.92
C LYS A 91 -37.18 -26.34 16.71
N GLN A 92 -36.80 -26.64 17.95
CA GLN A 92 -35.95 -25.77 18.77
C GLN A 92 -34.54 -25.62 18.17
N GLN A 93 -33.93 -26.71 17.71
CA GLN A 93 -32.61 -26.66 17.08
C GLN A 93 -32.63 -25.89 15.77
N VAL A 94 -33.66 -26.10 14.94
CA VAL A 94 -33.84 -25.35 13.69
C VAL A 94 -34.00 -23.86 13.99
N GLN A 95 -34.80 -23.49 14.99
CA GLN A 95 -34.95 -22.08 15.40
C GLN A 95 -33.63 -21.48 15.90
N LEU A 96 -32.88 -22.22 16.73
CA LEU A 96 -31.58 -21.78 17.23
C LEU A 96 -30.58 -21.57 16.10
N HIS A 97 -30.43 -22.53 15.20
CA HIS A 97 -29.53 -22.42 14.07
C HIS A 97 -29.95 -21.32 13.11
N GLN A 98 -31.25 -21.09 12.92
CA GLN A 98 -31.75 -20.00 12.08
C GLN A 98 -31.45 -18.62 12.69
N GLN A 99 -31.53 -18.50 14.03
CA GLN A 99 -31.10 -17.29 14.74
C GLN A 99 -29.59 -17.07 14.60
N GLN A 100 -28.78 -18.11 14.82
CA GLN A 100 -27.32 -18.05 14.66
C GLN A 100 -26.91 -17.68 13.24
N GLN A 101 -27.58 -18.26 12.24
CA GLN A 101 -27.33 -17.95 10.82
C GLN A 101 -27.61 -16.47 10.54
N THR A 102 -28.71 -15.93 11.08
CA THR A 102 -29.07 -14.52 10.91
C THR A 102 -28.03 -13.61 11.56
N GLU A 103 -27.59 -13.92 12.77
CA GLU A 103 -26.55 -13.15 13.48
C GLU A 103 -25.21 -13.19 12.74
N MET A 104 -24.78 -14.37 12.29
CA MET A 104 -23.55 -14.52 11.53
C MET A 104 -23.61 -13.80 10.18
N GLN A 105 -24.75 -13.84 9.51
CA GLN A 105 -24.94 -13.14 8.24
C GLN A 105 -24.86 -11.62 8.42
N ALA A 106 -25.46 -11.08 9.48
CA ALA A 106 -25.32 -9.67 9.82
C ALA A 106 -23.86 -9.27 10.10
N LYS A 107 -23.10 -10.11 10.84
CA LYS A 107 -21.67 -9.88 11.09
C LYS A 107 -20.83 -9.90 9.81
N VAL A 108 -21.14 -10.81 8.88
CA VAL A 108 -20.46 -10.86 7.58
C VAL A 108 -20.75 -9.60 6.78
N GLU A 109 -22.00 -9.15 6.73
CA GLU A 109 -22.37 -7.90 6.04
C GLU A 109 -21.68 -6.68 6.66
N GLU A 110 -21.61 -6.60 7.99
CA GLU A 110 -20.89 -5.54 8.69
C GLU A 110 -19.38 -5.54 8.40
N LEU A 111 -18.72 -6.70 8.53
CA LEU A 111 -17.29 -6.82 8.29
C LEU A 111 -16.91 -6.60 6.83
N THR A 112 -17.76 -7.04 5.89
CA THR A 112 -17.53 -6.77 4.46
C THR A 112 -17.64 -5.29 4.15
N ALA A 113 -18.62 -4.58 4.72
CA ALA A 113 -18.73 -3.13 4.59
C ALA A 113 -17.51 -2.40 5.18
N LEU A 114 -17.04 -2.81 6.37
CA LEU A 114 -15.87 -2.23 7.00
C LEU A 114 -14.60 -2.49 6.18
N SER A 115 -14.42 -3.71 5.67
CA SER A 115 -13.26 -4.08 4.87
C SER A 115 -13.12 -3.26 3.59
N ALA A 116 -14.25 -2.90 2.95
CA ALA A 116 -14.23 -2.06 1.76
C ALA A 116 -13.78 -0.62 2.08
N ILE A 117 -14.13 -0.10 3.26
CA ILE A 117 -13.68 1.21 3.74
C ILE A 117 -12.17 1.17 4.02
N ASP A 118 -11.70 0.13 4.71
CA ASP A 118 -10.28 -0.03 5.03
C ASP A 118 -9.43 -0.20 3.76
N GLU A 119 -9.89 -1.00 2.80
CA GLU A 119 -9.20 -1.18 1.52
C GLU A 119 -9.11 0.15 0.74
N ALA A 120 -10.20 0.93 0.70
CA ALA A 120 -10.20 2.24 0.07
C ALA A 120 -9.24 3.22 0.78
N ALA A 121 -9.21 3.21 2.12
CA ALA A 121 -8.32 4.05 2.91
C ALA A 121 -6.84 3.68 2.72
N LEU A 122 -6.51 2.37 2.72
CA LEU A 122 -5.16 1.88 2.47
C LEU A 122 -4.71 2.22 1.06
N LYS A 123 -5.58 2.07 0.06
CA LYS A 123 -5.28 2.45 -1.32
C LYS A 123 -5.02 3.96 -1.46
N ALA A 124 -5.84 4.79 -0.85
CA ALA A 124 -5.63 6.25 -0.84
C ALA A 124 -4.30 6.63 -0.16
N PHE A 125 -3.93 5.93 0.92
CA PHE A 125 -2.65 6.12 1.60
C PHE A 125 -1.46 5.66 0.74
N GLU A 126 -1.58 4.52 0.05
CA GLU A 126 -0.58 4.05 -0.91
C GLU A 126 -0.38 5.06 -2.05
N ASP A 127 -1.47 5.53 -2.66
CA ASP A 127 -1.45 6.51 -3.75
C ASP A 127 -0.78 7.81 -3.30
N LYS A 128 -1.10 8.30 -2.10
CA LYS A 128 -0.45 9.46 -1.50
C LYS A 128 1.05 9.24 -1.32
N ASN A 129 1.46 8.09 -0.78
CA ASN A 129 2.88 7.79 -0.56
C ASN A 129 3.64 7.66 -1.88
N ARG A 130 3.04 7.06 -2.91
CA ARG A 130 3.62 6.99 -4.25
C ARG A 130 3.82 8.38 -4.86
N ALA A 131 2.82 9.25 -4.74
CA ALA A 131 2.92 10.63 -5.21
C ALA A 131 4.03 11.40 -4.48
N TYR A 132 4.10 11.27 -3.15
CA TYR A 132 5.14 11.88 -2.34
C TYR A 132 6.54 11.38 -2.71
N LEU A 133 6.73 10.06 -2.89
CA LEU A 133 8.00 9.50 -3.31
C LEU A 133 8.43 10.01 -4.70
N ALA A 134 7.47 10.14 -5.64
CA ALA A 134 7.75 10.69 -6.96
C ALA A 134 8.20 12.16 -6.87
N GLU A 135 7.53 12.97 -6.05
CA GLU A 135 7.89 14.37 -5.81
C GLU A 135 9.29 14.50 -5.20
N VAL A 136 9.58 13.75 -4.12
CA VAL A 136 10.90 13.76 -3.46
C VAL A 136 11.99 13.31 -4.43
N SER A 137 11.74 12.28 -5.25
CA SER A 137 12.72 11.82 -6.25
C SER A 137 13.02 12.88 -7.32
N ALA A 138 12.01 13.67 -7.71
CA ALA A 138 12.18 14.75 -8.66
C ALA A 138 12.96 15.93 -8.04
N GLU A 139 12.68 16.25 -6.77
CA GLU A 139 13.42 17.27 -6.03
C GLU A 139 14.88 16.87 -5.79
N GLU A 140 15.14 15.60 -5.47
CA GLU A 140 16.49 15.05 -5.33
C GLU A 140 17.27 15.16 -6.65
N ALA A 141 16.66 14.73 -7.77
CA ALA A 141 17.28 14.81 -9.09
C ALA A 141 17.62 16.25 -9.48
N LYS A 142 16.70 17.20 -9.21
CA LYS A 142 16.94 18.63 -9.44
C LYS A 142 18.08 19.16 -8.58
N THR A 143 18.05 18.88 -7.29
CA THR A 143 19.08 19.32 -6.33
C THR A 143 20.45 18.76 -6.71
N SER A 144 20.52 17.49 -7.12
CA SER A 144 21.74 16.85 -7.60
C SER A 144 22.30 17.56 -8.84
N SER A 145 21.45 17.89 -9.81
CA SER A 145 21.83 18.67 -10.99
C SER A 145 22.35 20.07 -10.61
N ASP A 146 21.67 20.75 -9.69
CA ASP A 146 22.08 22.09 -9.23
C ASP A 146 23.44 22.05 -8.52
N VAL A 147 23.70 21.01 -7.71
CA VAL A 147 25.00 20.79 -7.05
C VAL A 147 26.09 20.58 -8.09
N ILE A 148 25.87 19.72 -9.10
CA ILE A 148 26.83 19.48 -10.19
C ILE A 148 27.14 20.79 -10.93
N ALA A 149 26.13 21.57 -11.27
CA ALA A 149 26.29 22.85 -11.95
C ALA A 149 27.07 23.86 -11.08
N ALA A 150 26.76 23.95 -9.79
CA ALA A 150 27.47 24.80 -8.85
C ALA A 150 28.95 24.39 -8.69
N THR A 151 29.23 23.09 -8.60
CA THR A 151 30.59 22.56 -8.54
C THR A 151 31.37 22.90 -9.81
N ALA A 152 30.78 22.70 -10.99
CA ALA A 152 31.43 23.06 -12.26
C ALA A 152 31.74 24.56 -12.34
N LYS A 153 30.81 25.41 -11.90
CA LYS A 153 31.02 26.86 -11.84
C LYS A 153 32.13 27.23 -10.85
N SER A 154 32.21 26.57 -9.70
CA SER A 154 33.28 26.78 -8.72
C SER A 154 34.65 26.46 -9.31
N GLN A 155 34.79 25.33 -10.01
CA GLN A 155 36.04 24.96 -10.68
C GLN A 155 36.45 25.96 -11.76
N GLN A 156 35.49 26.46 -12.54
CA GLN A 156 35.76 27.51 -13.54
C GLN A 156 36.26 28.79 -12.89
N LEU A 157 35.65 29.21 -11.78
CA LEU A 157 36.05 30.39 -11.04
C LEU A 157 37.46 30.25 -10.45
N GLU A 158 37.80 29.07 -9.91
CA GLU A 158 39.15 28.78 -9.41
C GLU A 158 40.21 28.87 -10.51
N LEU A 159 39.92 28.30 -11.69
CA LEU A 159 40.81 28.40 -12.86
C LEU A 159 40.98 29.86 -13.32
N GLU A 160 39.91 30.63 -13.36
CA GLU A 160 39.98 32.06 -13.69
C GLU A 160 40.82 32.83 -12.67
N LEU A 161 40.63 32.55 -11.38
CA LEU A 161 41.35 33.21 -10.29
C LEU A 161 42.85 32.86 -10.34
N ALA A 162 43.20 31.62 -10.69
CA ALA A 162 44.59 31.22 -10.92
C ALA A 162 45.21 31.98 -12.11
N ARG A 163 44.49 32.11 -13.23
CA ARG A 163 44.94 32.89 -14.40
C ARG A 163 45.16 34.36 -14.04
N ARG A 164 44.16 35.00 -13.41
CA ARG A 164 44.26 36.40 -12.97
C ARG A 164 45.43 36.62 -12.01
N ARG A 165 45.69 35.67 -11.10
CA ARG A 165 46.85 35.73 -10.21
C ARG A 165 48.17 35.70 -10.99
N GLY A 166 48.27 34.84 -12.00
CA GLY A 166 49.41 34.80 -12.91
C GLY A 166 49.61 36.14 -13.66
N ASP A 167 48.52 36.71 -14.17
CA ASP A 167 48.56 38.02 -14.85
C ASP A 167 49.03 39.14 -13.93
N VAL A 168 48.57 39.17 -12.67
CA VAL A 168 49.01 40.16 -11.67
C VAL A 168 50.52 40.05 -11.43
N PHE A 169 51.06 38.83 -11.29
CA PHE A 169 52.50 38.65 -11.12
C PHE A 169 53.30 39.12 -12.35
N ARG A 170 52.83 38.77 -13.55
CA ARG A 170 53.46 39.21 -14.81
C ARG A 170 53.45 40.73 -14.95
N LEU A 171 52.30 41.36 -14.73
CA LEU A 171 52.17 42.82 -14.79
C LEU A 171 53.04 43.52 -13.75
N LYS A 172 53.12 42.96 -12.53
CA LYS A 172 54.02 43.48 -11.49
C LYS A 172 55.48 43.47 -11.94
N GLN A 173 55.94 42.37 -12.56
CA GLN A 173 57.30 42.30 -13.09
C GLN A 173 57.52 43.32 -14.21
N GLN A 174 56.59 43.45 -15.16
CA GLN A 174 56.68 44.44 -16.24
C GLN A 174 56.75 45.88 -15.71
N VAL A 175 56.00 46.18 -14.63
CA VAL A 175 56.07 47.50 -13.98
C VAL A 175 57.44 47.76 -13.35
N GLU A 176 58.05 46.77 -12.71
CA GLU A 176 59.41 46.93 -12.15
C GLU A 176 60.49 47.07 -13.23
N GLU A 177 60.35 46.35 -14.36
CA GLU A 177 61.21 46.53 -15.54
C GLU A 177 61.07 47.96 -16.10
N LEU A 178 59.85 48.45 -16.30
CA LEU A 178 59.60 49.82 -16.76
C LEU A 178 60.17 50.88 -15.83
N LYS A 179 60.05 50.71 -14.51
CA LYS A 179 60.68 51.62 -13.54
C LYS A 179 62.19 51.66 -13.68
N THR A 180 62.81 50.50 -13.89
CA THR A 180 64.26 50.39 -14.12
C THR A 180 64.67 51.10 -15.40
N ASP A 181 63.89 50.94 -16.47
CA ASP A 181 64.16 51.61 -17.75
C ASP A 181 63.96 53.12 -17.67
N ILE A 182 62.93 53.60 -16.96
CA ILE A 182 62.75 55.03 -16.68
C ILE A 182 63.99 55.60 -15.97
N PHE A 183 64.50 54.91 -14.95
CA PHE A 183 65.70 55.35 -14.24
C PHE A 183 66.93 55.43 -15.16
N ARG A 184 67.11 54.45 -16.07
CA ARG A 184 68.19 54.48 -17.07
C ARG A 184 68.02 55.64 -18.05
N LEU A 185 66.81 55.88 -18.53
CA LEU A 185 66.52 57.00 -19.44
C LEU A 185 66.81 58.34 -18.80
N GLN A 186 66.45 58.52 -17.52
CA GLN A 186 66.80 59.73 -16.75
C GLN A 186 68.31 59.93 -16.64
N GLN A 187 69.09 58.86 -16.42
CA GLN A 187 70.55 58.96 -16.41
C GLN A 187 71.13 59.37 -17.78
N ILE A 188 70.61 58.81 -18.87
CA ILE A 188 71.00 59.16 -20.23
C ILE A 188 70.65 60.62 -20.54
N GLU A 189 69.46 61.07 -20.14
CA GLU A 189 69.02 62.46 -20.29
C GLU A 189 70.00 63.41 -19.59
N THR A 190 70.33 63.16 -18.31
CA THR A 190 71.33 63.97 -17.59
C THR A 190 72.71 63.95 -18.25
N GLN A 191 73.14 62.81 -18.81
CA GLN A 191 74.41 62.74 -19.54
C GLN A 191 74.39 63.58 -20.82
N LEU A 192 73.29 63.53 -21.58
CA LEU A 192 73.12 64.31 -22.79
C LEU A 192 73.05 65.82 -22.49
N GLU A 193 72.36 66.22 -21.42
CA GLU A 193 72.32 67.62 -20.97
C GLU A 193 73.72 68.14 -20.62
N ASN A 194 74.51 67.34 -19.87
CA ASN A 194 75.88 67.70 -19.54
C ASN A 194 76.75 67.83 -20.80
N LEU A 195 76.61 66.91 -21.76
CA LEU A 195 77.35 66.95 -23.02
C LEU A 195 76.96 68.15 -23.89
N GLN A 196 75.67 68.50 -23.92
CA GLN A 196 75.17 69.70 -24.57
C GLN A 196 75.77 70.98 -23.96
N GLN A 197 75.84 71.06 -22.63
CA GLN A 197 76.47 72.19 -21.93
C GLN A 197 77.96 72.30 -22.26
N GLN A 198 78.69 71.18 -22.29
CA GLN A 198 80.10 71.15 -22.67
C GLN A 198 80.31 71.64 -24.11
N LEU A 199 79.54 71.11 -25.06
CA LEU A 199 79.60 71.52 -26.47
C LEU A 199 79.28 73.00 -26.67
N ASN A 200 78.27 73.53 -25.96
CA ASN A 200 77.96 74.96 -26.01
C ASN A 200 79.13 75.81 -25.48
N GLY A 201 79.77 75.37 -24.39
CA GLY A 201 80.97 76.02 -23.86
C GLY A 201 82.16 75.98 -24.84
N ASP A 202 82.38 74.85 -25.52
CA ASP A 202 83.41 74.72 -26.56
C ASP A 202 83.11 75.59 -27.79
N LEU A 203 81.86 75.63 -28.23
CA LEU A 203 81.40 76.47 -29.33
C LEU A 203 81.64 77.96 -29.01
N GLN A 204 81.29 78.40 -27.80
CA GLN A 204 81.53 79.78 -27.36
C GLN A 204 83.03 80.10 -27.40
N ARG A 205 83.87 79.24 -26.80
CA ARG A 205 85.33 79.41 -26.83
C ARG A 205 85.90 79.46 -28.25
N ALA A 206 85.41 78.61 -29.15
CA ALA A 206 85.83 78.61 -30.54
C ALA A 206 85.41 79.88 -31.28
N THR A 207 84.21 80.39 -30.99
CA THR A 207 83.68 81.64 -31.54
C THR A 207 84.50 82.83 -31.06
N ASP A 208 84.74 82.96 -29.76
CA ASP A 208 85.57 84.02 -29.18
C ASP A 208 87.00 84.01 -29.78
N ARG A 209 87.60 82.83 -29.96
CA ARG A 209 88.91 82.69 -30.62
C ARG A 209 88.88 83.13 -32.08
N ASN A 210 87.81 82.82 -32.81
CA ASN A 210 87.66 83.22 -34.21
C ASN A 210 87.53 84.74 -34.33
N GLU A 211 86.74 85.38 -33.45
CA GLU A 211 86.66 86.84 -33.38
C GLU A 211 88.02 87.48 -33.08
N GLN A 212 88.76 86.96 -32.09
CA GLN A 212 90.12 87.43 -31.78
C GLN A 212 91.09 87.28 -32.96
N LEU A 213 90.98 86.20 -33.73
CA LEU A 213 91.80 85.99 -34.93
C LEU A 213 91.44 86.96 -36.06
N LYS A 214 90.14 87.23 -36.26
CA LYS A 214 89.68 88.23 -37.22
C LYS A 214 90.16 89.63 -36.88
N ASP A 215 90.09 90.03 -35.61
CA ASP A 215 90.60 91.32 -35.15
C ASP A 215 92.11 91.46 -35.39
N ARG A 216 92.88 90.37 -35.22
CA ARG A 216 94.32 90.34 -35.46
C ARG A 216 94.73 90.29 -36.94
N LEU A 217 93.86 89.80 -37.82
CA LEU A 217 94.10 89.70 -39.27
C LEU A 217 93.49 90.88 -40.06
N GLY A 218 92.60 91.66 -39.43
CA GLY A 218 91.95 92.85 -39.99
C GLY A 218 92.68 94.17 -39.70
N SER A 219 93.88 94.12 -39.12
CA SER A 219 94.84 95.23 -38.96
C SER A 219 96.10 94.96 -39.78
#